data_AF-I6ANF6-F1
#
_entry.id   AF-I6ANF6-F1
#
_cell.length_a   1.000
_cell.length_b   1.000
_cell.length_c   1.000
_cell.angle_alpha   90.00
_cell.angle_beta   90.00
_cell.angle_gamma   90.00
#
_symmetry.space_group_name_H-M   'P 1'
#
loop_
_entity.id
_entity.type
_entity.pdbx_description
1 polymer ?
#
loop_
_entity_poly.entity_id
_entity_poly.type
_entity_poly.pdbx_seq_one_letter_code
_entity_poly.pdbx_strand_id
1 'polypeptide(L)'
;MRYFRIWLASIRYSVVRAMMFRGDFLMWSLVETFWMAVNLLLVGVIYRHTESIAGWGAWEMTLLVGTSMVVQRLLMAFFWSNLFEMGRNVRTGHFDFFLAQPGNPLFMVSTRKLDLDGLINLPLALAVVIYAAHRLDLELTAGRVLAYGFLVLCGLAVHYATLLINISLVFWLQSARGIEGGYFALNEYSRLPREALRGIASIVLVYTLPVVIVTNVPARTLLHGIEPAHALWLAAAAGFWLSVAVLVFNRGLRRYASASS
;
A
#
# COMPACT_ATOMS: atom_id res chain seq x y z
N MET A 1 -9.57 -2.68 24.50
CA MET A 1 -9.48 -1.28 24.99
C MET A 1 -8.04 -0.76 25.16
N ARG A 2 -7.06 -1.55 25.65
CA ARG A 2 -5.66 -1.09 25.84
C ARG A 2 -4.94 -0.72 24.52
N TYR A 3 -4.99 -1.58 23.50
CA TYR A 3 -4.36 -1.33 22.20
C TYR A 3 -4.91 -0.10 21.47
N PHE A 4 -6.23 0.12 21.51
CA PHE A 4 -6.86 1.28 20.90
C PHE A 4 -6.40 2.60 21.55
N ARG A 5 -6.26 2.65 22.88
CA ARG A 5 -5.73 3.83 23.58
C ARG A 5 -4.27 4.10 23.23
N ILE A 6 -3.46 3.05 23.10
CA ILE A 6 -2.05 3.16 22.66
C ILE A 6 -1.99 3.74 21.26
N TRP A 7 -2.81 3.21 20.34
CA TRP A 7 -2.87 3.70 18.97
C TRP A 7 -3.31 5.17 18.90
N LEU A 8 -4.35 5.56 19.66
CA LEU A 8 -4.81 6.95 19.70
C LEU A 8 -3.74 7.91 20.26
N ALA A 9 -2.97 7.46 21.26
CA ALA A 9 -1.84 8.23 21.78
C ALA A 9 -0.72 8.39 20.73
N SER A 10 -0.41 7.33 19.98
CA SER A 10 0.50 7.36 18.83
C SER A 10 0.06 8.34 17.73
N ILE A 11 -1.25 8.36 17.42
CA ILE A 11 -1.82 9.33 16.47
C ILE A 11 -1.62 10.75 16.97
N ARG A 12 -2.00 11.03 18.23
CA ARG A 12 -1.85 12.37 18.82
C ARG A 12 -0.39 12.84 18.77
N TYR A 13 0.55 11.95 19.08
CA TYR A 13 1.97 12.26 19.00
C TYR A 13 2.43 12.56 17.56
N SER A 14 1.96 11.77 16.59
CA SER A 14 2.30 11.96 15.17
C SER A 14 1.77 13.30 14.64
N VAL A 15 0.55 13.68 15.04
CA VAL A 15 -0.04 14.99 14.70
C VAL A 15 0.78 16.13 15.28
N VAL A 16 1.12 16.08 16.58
CA VAL A 16 1.93 17.13 17.22
C VAL A 16 3.29 17.26 16.55
N ARG A 17 3.94 16.12 16.21
CA ARG A 17 5.22 16.11 15.51
C ARG A 17 5.15 16.77 14.13
N ALA A 18 4.14 16.43 13.32
CA ALA A 18 3.97 17.04 12.00
C ALA A 18 3.73 18.55 12.10
N MET A 19 2.95 18.99 13.08
CA MET A 19 2.69 20.43 13.30
C MET A 19 3.94 21.19 13.76
N MET A 20 4.84 20.56 14.51
CA MET A 20 6.13 21.16 14.86
C MET A 20 7.03 21.34 13.63
N PHE A 21 7.02 20.40 12.69
CA PHE A 21 7.81 20.42 11.45
C PHE A 21 6.94 20.69 10.22
N ARG A 22 6.06 21.71 10.30
CA ARG A 22 5.07 22.04 9.26
C ARG A 22 5.64 22.22 7.85
N GLY A 23 6.90 22.70 7.73
CA GLY A 23 7.56 22.90 6.44
C GLY A 23 7.90 21.59 5.74
N ASP A 24 8.43 20.61 6.50
CA ASP A 24 8.74 19.27 5.99
C ASP A 24 7.44 18.54 5.58
N PHE A 25 6.41 18.61 6.44
CA PHE A 25 5.09 18.07 6.15
C PHE A 25 4.47 18.66 4.86
N LEU A 26 4.52 19.99 4.69
CA LEU A 26 3.97 20.63 3.50
C LEU A 26 4.77 20.29 2.24
N MET A 27 6.09 20.22 2.34
CA MET A 27 6.96 19.83 1.22
C MET A 27 6.67 18.40 0.77
N TRP A 28 6.61 17.44 1.68
CA TRP A 28 6.25 16.06 1.35
C TRP A 28 4.84 15.98 0.75
N SER A 29 3.88 16.68 1.34
CA SER A 29 2.51 16.71 0.81
C SER A 29 2.45 17.23 -0.64
N LEU A 30 3.22 18.29 -0.95
CA LEU A 30 3.33 18.84 -2.31
C LEU A 30 4.01 17.87 -3.28
N VAL A 31 5.12 17.25 -2.87
CA VAL A 31 5.82 16.23 -3.68
C VAL A 31 4.88 15.10 -4.07
N GLU A 32 4.07 14.61 -3.12
CA GLU A 32 3.09 13.57 -3.38
C GLU A 32 1.97 14.01 -4.33
N THR A 33 1.47 15.24 -4.16
CA THR A 33 0.50 15.85 -5.07
C THR A 33 1.05 15.94 -6.50
N PHE A 34 2.29 16.44 -6.65
CA PHE A 34 2.96 16.52 -7.95
C PHE A 34 3.16 15.14 -8.57
N TRP A 35 3.59 14.15 -7.77
CA TRP A 35 3.75 12.79 -8.23
C TRP A 35 2.43 12.21 -8.75
N MET A 36 1.33 12.47 -8.05
CA MET A 36 0.00 12.07 -8.52
C MET A 36 -0.41 12.78 -9.81
N ALA A 37 -0.16 14.10 -9.92
CA ALA A 37 -0.43 14.84 -11.15
C ALA A 37 0.36 14.29 -12.35
N VAL A 38 1.66 14.01 -12.19
CA VAL A 38 2.50 13.39 -13.24
C VAL A 38 1.93 12.05 -13.68
N ASN A 39 1.42 11.25 -12.76
CA ASN A 39 0.80 9.97 -13.08
C ASN A 39 -0.47 10.09 -13.92
N LEU A 40 -1.31 11.06 -13.59
CA LEU A 40 -2.53 11.33 -14.38
C LEU A 40 -2.19 11.93 -15.74
N LEU A 41 -1.20 12.82 -15.80
CA LEU A 41 -0.70 13.38 -17.05
C LEU A 41 -0.14 12.28 -17.96
N LEU A 42 0.59 11.31 -17.40
CA LEU A 42 1.10 10.17 -18.16
C LEU A 42 -0.03 9.38 -18.81
N VAL A 43 -1.10 9.06 -18.05
CA VAL A 43 -2.31 8.43 -18.62
C VAL A 43 -2.86 9.30 -19.75
N GLY A 44 -3.04 10.60 -19.52
CA GLY A 44 -3.54 11.52 -20.55
C GLY A 44 -2.68 11.58 -21.81
N VAL A 45 -1.35 11.56 -21.68
CA VAL A 45 -0.42 11.58 -22.82
C VAL A 45 -0.46 10.28 -23.60
N ILE A 46 -0.49 9.14 -22.91
CA ILE A 46 -0.59 7.83 -23.54
C ILE A 46 -1.88 7.73 -24.37
N TYR A 47 -3.02 8.16 -23.80
CA TYR A 47 -4.32 8.10 -24.48
C TYR A 47 -4.52 9.17 -25.57
N ARG A 48 -3.57 10.10 -25.76
CA ARG A 48 -3.51 10.92 -26.98
C ARG A 48 -2.99 10.14 -28.19
N HIS A 49 -2.26 9.06 -27.96
CA HIS A 49 -1.61 8.25 -29.00
C HIS A 49 -2.23 6.86 -29.15
N THR A 50 -3.21 6.50 -28.31
CA THR A 50 -3.85 5.18 -28.30
C THR A 50 -5.27 5.30 -27.74
N GLU A 51 -6.25 4.68 -28.40
CA GLU A 51 -7.65 4.74 -27.98
C GLU A 51 -7.97 3.76 -26.83
N SER A 52 -7.28 2.63 -26.76
CA SER A 52 -7.44 1.65 -25.69
C SER A 52 -6.14 0.91 -25.37
N ILE A 53 -5.89 0.64 -24.08
CA ILE A 53 -4.78 -0.21 -23.65
C ILE A 53 -5.37 -1.46 -23.03
N ALA A 54 -5.16 -2.59 -23.70
CA ALA A 54 -5.57 -3.89 -23.21
C ALA A 54 -7.08 -3.97 -22.85
N GLY A 55 -7.90 -3.25 -23.63
CA GLY A 55 -9.35 -3.17 -23.45
C GLY A 55 -9.84 -2.02 -22.57
N TRP A 56 -8.95 -1.29 -21.91
CA TRP A 56 -9.31 -0.16 -21.05
C TRP A 56 -9.30 1.16 -21.83
N GLY A 57 -10.37 1.94 -21.71
CA GLY A 57 -10.44 3.33 -22.15
C GLY A 57 -9.72 4.30 -21.21
N ALA A 58 -9.56 5.56 -21.64
CA ALA A 58 -8.82 6.58 -20.89
C ALA A 58 -9.37 6.82 -19.46
N TRP A 59 -10.69 6.91 -19.33
CA TRP A 59 -11.34 7.14 -18.03
C TRP A 59 -11.34 5.89 -17.15
N GLU A 60 -11.44 4.70 -17.74
CA GLU A 60 -11.33 3.43 -17.01
C GLU A 60 -9.91 3.26 -16.43
N MET A 61 -8.87 3.60 -17.21
CA MET A 61 -7.50 3.65 -16.70
C MET A 61 -7.29 4.72 -15.64
N THR A 62 -7.91 5.88 -15.80
CA THR A 62 -7.86 6.94 -14.79
C THR A 62 -8.48 6.47 -13.47
N LEU A 63 -9.59 5.72 -13.54
CA LEU A 63 -10.22 5.09 -12.38
C LEU A 63 -9.28 4.07 -11.72
N LEU A 64 -8.67 3.18 -12.52
CA LEU A 64 -7.71 2.19 -12.04
C LEU A 64 -6.51 2.83 -11.34
N VAL A 65 -5.91 3.85 -11.97
CA VAL A 65 -4.78 4.60 -11.41
C VAL A 65 -5.19 5.33 -10.13
N GLY A 66 -6.36 5.97 -10.12
CA GLY A 66 -6.91 6.59 -8.91
C GLY A 66 -7.10 5.60 -7.76
N THR A 67 -7.66 4.41 -8.04
CA THR A 67 -7.79 3.34 -7.05
C THR A 67 -6.44 2.89 -6.50
N SER A 68 -5.43 2.73 -7.38
CA SER A 68 -4.07 2.42 -6.94
C SER A 68 -3.48 3.53 -6.06
N MET A 69 -3.74 4.79 -6.36
CA MET A 69 -3.31 5.93 -5.55
C MET A 69 -3.94 5.89 -4.16
N VAL A 70 -5.23 5.59 -4.06
CA VAL A 70 -5.94 5.44 -2.78
C VAL A 70 -5.27 4.37 -1.92
N VAL A 71 -5.02 3.18 -2.47
CA VAL A 71 -4.34 2.09 -1.75
C VAL A 71 -2.93 2.53 -1.32
N GLN A 72 -2.20 3.21 -2.19
CA GLN A 72 -0.85 3.70 -1.89
C GLN A 72 -0.85 4.76 -0.78
N ARG A 73 -1.79 5.72 -0.81
CA ARG A 73 -1.93 6.76 0.23
C ARG A 73 -2.25 6.15 1.58
N LEU A 74 -3.14 5.14 1.62
CA LEU A 74 -3.43 4.40 2.85
C LEU A 74 -2.21 3.63 3.36
N LEU A 75 -1.46 2.97 2.47
CA LEU A 75 -0.23 2.26 2.86
C LEU A 75 0.81 3.23 3.44
N MET A 76 1.01 4.37 2.78
CA MET A 76 1.91 5.43 3.24
C MET A 76 1.50 5.98 4.60
N ALA A 77 0.24 6.39 4.73
CA ALA A 77 -0.30 6.93 5.97
C ALA A 77 -0.11 6.01 7.19
N PHE A 78 -0.45 4.72 7.04
CA PHE A 78 -0.56 3.83 8.20
C PHE A 78 0.69 2.97 8.45
N PHE A 79 1.38 2.52 7.41
CA PHE A 79 2.31 1.39 7.55
C PHE A 79 3.73 1.67 7.04
N TRP A 80 3.90 2.62 6.12
CA TRP A 80 5.17 2.82 5.43
C TRP A 80 6.31 3.16 6.38
N SER A 81 6.27 4.31 7.07
CA SER A 81 7.36 4.71 7.96
C SER A 81 7.58 3.72 9.09
N ASN A 82 6.49 3.15 9.62
CA ASN A 82 6.52 2.12 10.67
C ASN A 82 7.36 0.90 10.26
N LEU A 83 7.10 0.33 9.08
CA LEU A 83 7.82 -0.86 8.61
C LEU A 83 9.26 -0.52 8.21
N PHE A 84 9.51 0.59 7.52
CA PHE A 84 10.89 0.98 7.18
C PHE A 84 11.74 1.24 8.43
N GLU A 85 11.17 1.89 9.45
CA GLU A 85 11.82 2.08 10.74
C GLU A 85 12.05 0.77 11.48
N MET A 86 11.12 -0.18 11.40
CA MET A 86 11.32 -1.53 11.93
C MET A 86 12.61 -2.15 11.35
N GLY A 87 12.77 -2.12 10.02
CA GLY A 87 13.98 -2.63 9.37
C GLY A 87 15.26 -1.91 9.82
N ARG A 88 15.20 -0.60 10.03
CA ARG A 88 16.31 0.16 10.62
C ARG A 88 16.59 -0.25 12.08
N ASN A 89 15.55 -0.36 12.90
CA ASN A 89 15.68 -0.66 14.33
C ASN A 89 16.24 -2.06 14.58
N VAL A 90 15.91 -3.04 13.72
CA VAL A 90 16.52 -4.38 13.78
C VAL A 90 18.03 -4.29 13.51
N ARG A 91 18.44 -3.53 12.49
CA ARG A 91 19.87 -3.35 12.15
C ARG A 91 20.66 -2.61 13.23
N THR A 92 20.03 -1.68 13.94
CA THR A 92 20.69 -0.86 14.98
C THR A 92 20.53 -1.40 16.40
N GLY A 93 19.94 -2.59 16.59
CA GLY A 93 19.66 -3.18 17.90
C GLY A 93 18.55 -2.48 18.70
N HIS A 94 17.97 -1.40 18.19
CA HIS A 94 16.89 -0.66 18.86
C HIS A 94 15.55 -1.42 18.84
N PHE A 95 15.49 -2.55 18.13
CA PHE A 95 14.33 -3.41 18.13
C PHE A 95 14.06 -4.05 19.51
N ASP A 96 15.08 -4.16 20.37
CA ASP A 96 14.97 -4.67 21.74
C ASP A 96 13.95 -3.87 22.57
N PHE A 97 13.85 -2.56 22.33
CA PHE A 97 12.86 -1.70 22.98
C PHE A 97 11.41 -2.07 22.62
N PHE A 98 11.17 -2.60 21.42
CA PHE A 98 9.84 -3.05 21.02
C PHE A 98 9.51 -4.41 21.68
N LEU A 99 10.50 -5.28 21.85
CA LEU A 99 10.35 -6.57 22.52
C LEU A 99 10.11 -6.44 24.03
N ALA A 100 10.71 -5.43 24.66
CA ALA A 100 10.53 -5.16 26.10
C ALA A 100 9.15 -4.59 26.45
N GLN A 101 8.40 -4.08 25.47
CA GLN A 101 7.10 -3.47 25.72
C GLN A 101 5.97 -4.53 25.80
N PRO A 102 5.01 -4.39 26.73
CA PRO A 102 3.95 -5.37 26.93
C PRO A 102 2.89 -5.31 25.81
N GLY A 103 3.02 -6.18 24.82
CA GLY A 103 2.04 -6.30 23.73
C GLY A 103 2.52 -7.20 22.59
N ASN A 104 1.72 -7.29 21.54
CA ASN A 104 2.13 -7.96 20.31
C ASN A 104 3.17 -7.10 19.56
N PRO A 105 4.42 -7.57 19.35
CA PRO A 105 5.46 -6.79 18.67
C PRO A 105 5.06 -6.34 17.27
N LEU A 106 4.32 -7.17 16.53
CA LEU A 106 3.86 -6.84 15.18
C LEU A 106 2.91 -5.64 15.19
N PHE A 107 1.95 -5.60 16.11
CA PHE A 107 1.07 -4.44 16.24
C PHE A 107 1.88 -3.17 16.52
N MET A 108 2.85 -3.28 17.43
CA MET A 108 3.64 -2.14 17.90
C MET A 108 4.59 -1.60 16.84
N VAL A 109 5.17 -2.46 16.00
CA VAL A 109 6.06 -2.01 14.92
C VAL A 109 5.28 -1.46 13.74
N SER A 110 4.02 -1.86 13.57
CA SER A 110 3.22 -1.49 12.39
C SER A 110 2.31 -0.27 12.59
N THR A 111 1.99 0.12 13.83
CA THR A 111 0.99 1.18 14.10
C THR A 111 1.48 2.33 14.97
N ARG A 112 2.81 2.49 15.16
CA ARG A 112 3.36 3.46 16.12
C ARG A 112 3.34 4.89 15.62
N LYS A 113 3.47 5.08 14.31
CA LYS A 113 3.44 6.36 13.60
C LYS A 113 2.25 6.41 12.65
N LEU A 114 1.78 7.62 12.39
CA LEU A 114 0.79 7.91 11.37
C LEU A 114 1.34 9.05 10.53
N ASP A 115 1.60 8.79 9.26
CA ASP A 115 2.14 9.76 8.32
C ASP A 115 0.98 10.60 7.78
N LEU A 116 1.00 11.89 8.13
CA LEU A 116 -0.12 12.79 7.83
C LEU A 116 -0.13 13.24 6.37
N ASP A 117 1.01 13.21 5.70
CA ASP A 117 1.18 13.49 4.28
C ASP A 117 0.38 12.49 3.43
N GLY A 118 0.49 11.19 3.73
CA GLY A 118 -0.36 10.16 3.12
C GLY A 118 -1.86 10.40 3.35
N LEU A 119 -2.25 10.85 4.55
CA LEU A 119 -3.66 11.14 4.87
C LEU A 119 -4.20 12.40 4.19
N ILE A 120 -3.41 13.48 4.11
CA ILE A 120 -3.87 14.74 3.52
C ILE A 120 -3.99 14.64 2.00
N ASN A 121 -3.20 13.75 1.37
CA ASN A 121 -3.28 13.46 -0.06
C ASN A 121 -4.37 12.41 -0.41
N LEU A 122 -4.90 11.66 0.58
CA LEU A 122 -5.94 10.66 0.35
C LEU A 122 -7.23 11.25 -0.25
N PRO A 123 -7.79 12.39 0.23
CA PRO A 123 -8.93 13.04 -0.40
C PRO A 123 -8.69 13.38 -1.88
N LEU A 124 -7.48 13.78 -2.26
CA LEU A 124 -7.16 14.09 -3.64
C LEU A 124 -7.14 12.82 -4.51
N ALA A 125 -6.60 11.71 -4.00
CA ALA A 125 -6.67 10.41 -4.68
C ALA A 125 -8.12 9.91 -4.83
N LEU A 126 -8.96 10.10 -3.81
CA LEU A 126 -10.40 9.78 -3.87
C LEU A 126 -11.13 10.68 -4.87
N ALA A 127 -10.79 11.96 -4.95
CA ALA A 127 -11.37 12.89 -5.92
C ALA A 127 -11.13 12.43 -7.36
N VAL A 128 -9.94 11.88 -7.65
CA VAL A 128 -9.64 11.27 -8.97
C VAL A 128 -10.58 10.10 -9.27
N VAL A 129 -10.78 9.20 -8.31
CA VAL A 129 -11.69 8.03 -8.47
C VAL A 129 -13.13 8.50 -8.71
N ILE A 130 -13.61 9.44 -7.89
CA ILE A 130 -14.98 9.99 -8.01
C ILE A 130 -15.16 10.70 -9.35
N TYR A 131 -14.16 11.49 -9.78
CA TYR A 131 -14.20 12.18 -11.05
C TYR A 131 -14.22 11.22 -12.24
N ALA A 132 -13.38 10.19 -12.23
CA ALA A 132 -13.37 9.16 -13.26
C ALA A 132 -14.69 8.37 -13.29
N ALA A 133 -15.24 8.02 -12.13
CA ALA A 133 -16.54 7.35 -12.05
C ALA A 133 -17.68 8.21 -12.60
N HIS A 134 -17.66 9.52 -12.34
CA HIS A 134 -18.64 10.45 -12.90
C HIS A 134 -18.49 10.59 -14.42
N ARG A 135 -17.26 10.62 -14.95
CA ARG A 135 -16.98 10.68 -16.39
C ARG A 135 -17.40 9.42 -17.16
N LEU A 136 -17.51 8.30 -16.46
CA LEU A 136 -17.95 7.01 -16.99
C LEU A 136 -19.44 6.77 -16.78
N ASP A 137 -20.18 7.75 -16.23
CA ASP A 137 -21.61 7.66 -15.90
C ASP A 137 -21.95 6.40 -15.07
N LEU A 138 -21.05 6.02 -14.15
CA LEU A 138 -21.22 4.81 -13.34
C LEU A 138 -22.33 5.01 -12.30
N GLU A 139 -23.24 4.04 -12.23
CA GLU A 139 -24.23 3.96 -11.15
C GLU A 139 -23.56 3.57 -9.82
N LEU A 140 -23.36 4.56 -8.95
CA LEU A 140 -22.78 4.36 -7.62
C LEU A 140 -23.87 3.96 -6.60
N THR A 141 -24.26 2.69 -6.64
CA THR A 141 -25.12 2.12 -5.59
C THR A 141 -24.35 1.94 -4.27
N ALA A 142 -25.05 2.03 -3.14
CA ALA A 142 -24.44 1.82 -1.82
C ALA A 142 -23.70 0.48 -1.71
N GLY A 143 -24.24 -0.58 -2.33
CA GLY A 143 -23.59 -1.90 -2.40
C GLY A 143 -22.24 -1.86 -3.13
N ARG A 144 -22.16 -1.18 -4.27
CA ARG A 144 -20.89 -1.03 -5.04
C ARG A 144 -19.86 -0.23 -4.27
N VAL A 145 -20.27 0.84 -3.59
CA VAL A 145 -19.37 1.68 -2.76
C VAL A 145 -18.81 0.87 -1.58
N LEU A 146 -19.66 0.11 -0.89
CA LEU A 146 -19.23 -0.76 0.22
C LEU A 146 -18.30 -1.89 -0.27
N ALA A 147 -18.63 -2.54 -1.38
CA ALA A 147 -17.79 -3.56 -1.99
C ALA A 147 -16.43 -2.98 -2.42
N TYR A 148 -16.42 -1.81 -3.07
CA TYR A 148 -15.20 -1.10 -3.42
C TYR A 148 -14.33 -0.83 -2.19
N GLY A 149 -14.92 -0.26 -1.12
CA GLY A 149 -14.21 0.03 0.12
C GLY A 149 -13.61 -1.24 0.75
N PHE A 150 -14.37 -2.33 0.82
CA PHE A 150 -13.88 -3.62 1.31
C PHE A 150 -12.71 -4.14 0.47
N LEU A 151 -12.82 -4.10 -0.86
CA LEU A 151 -11.78 -4.58 -1.76
C LEU A 151 -10.52 -3.70 -1.71
N VAL A 152 -10.66 -2.40 -1.52
CA VAL A 152 -9.53 -1.48 -1.25
C VAL A 152 -8.82 -1.89 0.03
N LEU A 153 -9.53 -2.26 1.10
CA LEU A 153 -8.94 -2.74 2.34
C LEU A 153 -8.25 -4.11 2.17
N CYS A 154 -8.85 -5.04 1.42
CA CYS A 154 -8.18 -6.29 1.06
C CYS A 154 -6.90 -6.01 0.27
N GLY A 155 -6.93 -5.02 -0.63
CA GLY A 155 -5.76 -4.65 -1.38
C GLY A 155 -4.66 -4.05 -0.53
N LEU A 156 -5.02 -3.11 0.34
CA LEU A 156 -4.12 -2.57 1.36
C LEU A 156 -3.48 -3.67 2.21
N ALA A 157 -4.25 -4.69 2.60
CA ALA A 157 -3.74 -5.83 3.37
C ALA A 157 -2.69 -6.65 2.60
N VAL A 158 -2.88 -6.90 1.29
CA VAL A 158 -1.87 -7.59 0.47
C VAL A 158 -0.61 -6.75 0.31
N HIS A 159 -0.74 -5.44 0.07
CA HIS A 159 0.41 -4.53 -0.02
C HIS A 159 1.20 -4.48 1.28
N TYR A 160 0.50 -4.35 2.41
CA TYR A 160 1.09 -4.39 3.74
C TYR A 160 1.81 -5.72 3.99
N ALA A 161 1.17 -6.85 3.69
CA ALA A 161 1.75 -8.18 3.86
C ALA A 161 3.03 -8.35 3.04
N THR A 162 3.01 -7.93 1.77
CA THR A 162 4.16 -7.98 0.87
C THR A 162 5.31 -7.14 1.42
N LEU A 163 5.04 -5.89 1.84
CA LEU A 163 6.04 -5.01 2.42
C LEU A 163 6.63 -5.57 3.73
N LEU A 164 5.77 -6.12 4.59
CA LEU A 164 6.19 -6.75 5.85
C LEU A 164 7.10 -7.96 5.61
N ILE A 165 6.78 -8.82 4.64
CA ILE A 165 7.62 -9.97 4.27
C ILE A 165 9.00 -9.48 3.84
N ASN A 166 9.05 -8.50 2.92
CA ASN A 166 10.30 -7.96 2.40
C ASN A 166 11.18 -7.38 3.52
N ILE A 167 10.60 -6.57 4.40
CA ILE A 167 11.35 -5.94 5.49
C ILE A 167 11.75 -6.96 6.54
N SER A 168 10.92 -7.96 6.83
CA SER A 168 11.24 -9.01 7.80
C SER A 168 12.48 -9.83 7.41
N LEU A 169 12.89 -9.86 6.14
CA LEU A 169 14.13 -10.51 5.70
C LEU A 169 15.38 -9.98 6.42
N VAL A 170 15.32 -8.75 6.95
CA VAL A 170 16.38 -8.15 7.78
C VAL A 170 16.72 -8.96 9.03
N PHE A 171 15.79 -9.77 9.56
CA PHE A 171 16.05 -10.65 10.70
C PHE A 171 17.04 -11.78 10.37
N TRP A 172 17.20 -12.13 9.09
CA TRP A 172 18.14 -13.16 8.64
C TRP A 172 19.38 -12.57 7.98
N LEU A 173 19.24 -11.42 7.34
CA LEU A 173 20.31 -10.77 6.58
C LEU A 173 21.02 -9.73 7.47
N GLN A 174 22.09 -10.14 8.16
CA GLN A 174 22.89 -9.26 9.03
C GLN A 174 23.58 -8.09 8.30
N SER A 175 23.62 -8.05 6.96
CA SER A 175 24.38 -7.04 6.20
C SER A 175 23.87 -6.69 4.80
N ALA A 176 22.56 -6.80 4.49
CA ALA A 176 22.07 -6.42 3.16
C ALA A 176 21.83 -4.89 3.05
N ARG A 177 22.91 -4.12 2.88
CA ARG A 177 22.82 -2.78 2.29
C ARG A 177 22.24 -2.95 0.87
N GLY A 178 21.03 -2.43 0.62
CA GLY A 178 20.46 -2.38 -0.75
C GLY A 178 18.99 -2.80 -0.93
N ILE A 179 18.31 -3.31 0.10
CA ILE A 179 16.90 -3.78 -0.04
C ILE A 179 15.92 -2.62 -0.33
N GLU A 180 16.26 -1.39 0.06
CA GLU A 180 15.41 -0.20 -0.13
C GLU A 180 15.18 0.13 -1.62
N GLY A 181 16.12 -0.21 -2.52
CA GLY A 181 16.00 0.05 -3.96
C GLY A 181 15.11 -0.93 -4.72
N GLY A 182 14.98 -2.17 -4.24
CA GLY A 182 14.20 -3.22 -4.93
C GLY A 182 12.70 -2.93 -4.93
N TYR A 183 12.17 -2.33 -3.87
CA TYR A 183 10.74 -2.04 -3.74
C TYR A 183 10.26 -0.98 -4.75
N PHE A 184 11.05 0.07 -5.00
CA PHE A 184 10.67 1.14 -5.93
C PHE A 184 10.64 0.66 -7.39
N ALA A 185 11.65 -0.10 -7.81
CA ALA A 185 11.69 -0.69 -9.15
C ALA A 185 10.53 -1.66 -9.39
N LEU A 186 10.11 -2.38 -8.35
CA LEU A 186 9.00 -3.32 -8.43
C LEU A 186 7.62 -2.61 -8.46
N ASN A 187 7.47 -1.48 -7.74
CA ASN A 187 6.22 -0.73 -7.69
C ASN A 187 5.90 0.02 -9.00
N GLU A 188 6.91 0.35 -9.80
CA GLU A 188 6.75 1.05 -11.08
C GLU A 188 6.03 0.18 -12.14
N TYR A 189 6.25 -1.14 -12.12
CA TYR A 189 5.54 -2.10 -12.97
C TYR A 189 4.10 -2.39 -12.53
N SER A 190 3.69 -1.94 -11.33
CA SER A 190 2.32 -2.14 -10.82
C SER A 190 1.23 -1.31 -11.48
N ARG A 191 1.64 -0.41 -12.37
CA ARG A 191 0.77 0.56 -13.04
C ARG A 191 0.27 0.06 -14.40
N LEU A 192 0.70 -1.13 -14.82
CA LEU A 192 0.33 -1.74 -16.10
C LEU A 192 -0.89 -2.67 -15.92
N PRO A 193 -1.89 -2.63 -16.83
CA PRO A 193 -3.02 -3.56 -16.79
C PRO A 193 -2.55 -5.01 -16.85
N ARG A 194 -3.29 -5.91 -16.18
CA ARG A 194 -2.97 -7.34 -16.14
C ARG A 194 -2.88 -7.93 -17.55
N GLU A 195 -3.71 -7.44 -18.46
CA GLU A 195 -3.84 -7.88 -19.83
C GLU A 195 -2.63 -7.49 -20.70
N ALA A 196 -1.83 -6.51 -20.27
CA ALA A 196 -0.58 -6.11 -20.91
C ALA A 196 0.60 -7.05 -20.54
N LEU A 197 0.47 -7.87 -19.49
CA LEU A 197 1.50 -8.80 -19.02
C LEU A 197 1.31 -10.21 -19.64
N ARG A 198 1.99 -10.52 -20.75
CA ARG A 198 2.01 -11.87 -21.35
C ARG A 198 3.37 -12.57 -21.16
N GLY A 199 3.38 -13.86 -20.81
CA GLY A 199 4.58 -14.73 -20.80
C GLY A 199 5.11 -15.16 -19.42
N ILE A 200 6.30 -15.79 -19.38
CA ILE A 200 6.98 -16.27 -18.14
C ILE A 200 7.35 -15.11 -17.20
N ALA A 201 7.59 -13.91 -17.74
CA ALA A 201 7.74 -12.68 -16.97
C ALA A 201 6.45 -12.31 -16.23
N SER A 202 5.26 -12.65 -16.76
CA SER A 202 4.00 -12.51 -16.03
C SER A 202 3.98 -13.46 -14.83
N ILE A 203 4.46 -14.70 -14.93
CA ILE A 203 4.48 -15.63 -13.79
C ILE A 203 5.46 -15.12 -12.71
N VAL A 204 6.67 -14.73 -13.08
CA VAL A 204 7.65 -14.24 -12.08
C VAL A 204 7.23 -12.89 -11.49
N LEU A 205 6.72 -11.94 -12.27
CA LEU A 205 6.23 -10.65 -11.75
C LEU A 205 4.90 -10.79 -11.01
N VAL A 206 3.97 -11.65 -11.41
CA VAL A 206 2.70 -11.89 -10.70
C VAL A 206 2.92 -12.59 -9.36
N TYR A 207 3.92 -13.47 -9.27
CA TYR A 207 4.28 -14.14 -8.00
C TYR A 207 5.24 -13.32 -7.13
N THR A 208 6.05 -12.41 -7.70
CA THR A 208 6.97 -11.53 -6.95
C THR A 208 6.34 -10.18 -6.59
N LEU A 209 5.30 -9.75 -7.33
CA LEU A 209 4.60 -8.47 -7.21
C LEU A 209 3.06 -8.67 -7.28
N PRO A 210 2.44 -9.12 -6.16
CA PRO A 210 0.98 -9.21 -6.04
C PRO A 210 0.26 -7.86 -6.22
N VAL A 211 1.01 -6.77 -6.09
CA VAL A 211 0.61 -5.35 -6.06
C VAL A 211 -0.24 -4.93 -7.27
N VAL A 212 0.09 -5.42 -8.47
CA VAL A 212 -0.57 -5.01 -9.73
C VAL A 212 -2.02 -5.51 -9.81
N ILE A 213 -2.24 -6.80 -9.52
CA ILE A 213 -3.54 -7.45 -9.72
C ILE A 213 -4.54 -6.99 -8.65
N VAL A 214 -4.02 -6.64 -7.49
CA VAL A 214 -4.81 -6.36 -6.30
C VAL A 214 -5.57 -5.03 -6.38
N THR A 215 -5.03 -4.04 -7.10
CA THR A 215 -5.70 -2.75 -7.34
C THR A 215 -6.71 -2.80 -8.50
N ASN A 216 -6.62 -3.82 -9.37
CA ASN A 216 -7.53 -4.00 -10.50
C ASN A 216 -8.94 -4.43 -10.04
N VAL A 217 -9.05 -5.32 -9.06
CA VAL A 217 -10.35 -5.86 -8.62
C VAL A 217 -11.31 -4.78 -8.06
N PRO A 218 -10.88 -3.85 -7.19
CA PRO A 218 -11.75 -2.76 -6.75
C PRO A 218 -12.19 -1.85 -7.91
N ALA A 219 -11.29 -1.49 -8.83
CA ALA A 219 -11.63 -0.65 -9.98
C ALA A 219 -12.64 -1.33 -10.92
N ARG A 220 -12.44 -2.62 -11.23
CA ARG A 220 -13.40 -3.43 -12.02
C ARG A 220 -14.75 -3.56 -11.35
N THR A 221 -14.79 -3.60 -10.02
CA THR A 221 -16.06 -3.67 -9.26
C THR A 221 -16.91 -2.42 -9.45
N LEU A 222 -16.29 -1.25 -9.61
CA LEU A 222 -17.01 -0.02 -9.95
C LEU A 222 -17.48 -0.01 -11.41
N LEU A 223 -16.67 -0.52 -12.34
CA LEU A 223 -16.96 -0.54 -13.78
C LEU A 223 -18.04 -1.55 -14.17
N HIS A 224 -17.87 -2.81 -13.77
CA HIS A 224 -18.71 -3.93 -14.24
C HIS A 224 -19.66 -4.46 -13.17
N GLY A 225 -19.59 -3.92 -11.94
CA GLY A 225 -20.37 -4.37 -10.81
C GLY A 225 -19.67 -5.44 -9.96
N ILE A 226 -20.39 -5.94 -8.95
CA ILE A 226 -19.84 -6.88 -7.97
C ILE A 226 -19.77 -8.28 -8.59
N GLU A 227 -18.55 -8.72 -8.90
CA GLU A 227 -18.28 -10.09 -9.33
C GLU A 227 -17.78 -10.92 -8.13
N PRO A 228 -18.61 -11.84 -7.57
CA PRO A 228 -18.28 -12.54 -6.33
C PRO A 228 -16.98 -13.37 -6.41
N ALA A 229 -16.69 -13.94 -7.58
CA ALA A 229 -15.49 -14.74 -7.79
C ALA A 229 -14.20 -13.91 -7.62
N HIS A 230 -14.15 -12.72 -8.22
CA HIS A 230 -13.00 -11.81 -8.10
C HIS A 230 -12.88 -11.22 -6.70
N ALA A 231 -14.01 -10.85 -6.09
CA ALA A 231 -14.03 -10.35 -4.72
C ALA A 231 -13.53 -11.39 -3.71
N LEU A 232 -14.02 -12.64 -3.82
CA LEU A 232 -13.59 -13.75 -2.98
C LEU A 232 -12.12 -14.10 -3.22
N TRP A 233 -11.66 -14.09 -4.47
CA TRP A 233 -10.26 -14.31 -4.79
C TRP A 233 -9.35 -13.27 -4.11
N LEU A 234 -9.70 -11.97 -4.19
CA LEU A 234 -8.90 -10.93 -3.55
C LEU A 234 -8.95 -11.04 -2.02
N ALA A 235 -10.11 -11.33 -1.43
CA ALA A 235 -10.23 -11.55 0.00
C ALA A 235 -9.40 -12.76 0.47
N ALA A 236 -9.43 -13.87 -0.27
CA ALA A 236 -8.62 -15.05 0.00
C ALA A 236 -7.13 -14.76 -0.16
N ALA A 237 -6.73 -14.02 -1.19
CA ALA A 237 -5.35 -13.57 -1.39
C ALA A 237 -4.88 -12.69 -0.23
N ALA A 238 -5.71 -11.76 0.25
CA ALA A 238 -5.41 -10.92 1.41
C ALA A 238 -5.19 -11.77 2.67
N GLY A 239 -6.08 -12.73 2.94
CA GLY A 239 -5.93 -13.66 4.07
C GLY A 239 -4.67 -14.52 3.98
N PHE A 240 -4.40 -15.08 2.80
CA PHE A 240 -3.20 -15.88 2.53
C PHE A 240 -1.92 -15.07 2.75
N TRP A 241 -1.78 -13.91 2.10
CA TRP A 241 -0.58 -13.08 2.20
C TRP A 241 -0.36 -12.55 3.61
N LEU A 242 -1.41 -12.12 4.31
CA LEU A 242 -1.31 -11.73 5.72
C LEU A 242 -0.83 -12.90 6.59
N SER A 243 -1.35 -14.10 6.38
CA SER A 243 -0.93 -15.29 7.13
C SER A 243 0.54 -15.61 6.90
N VAL A 244 0.99 -15.58 5.64
CA VAL A 244 2.40 -15.76 5.27
C VAL A 244 3.27 -14.68 5.92
N ALA A 245 2.85 -13.41 5.87
CA ALA A 245 3.60 -12.30 6.43
C ALA A 245 3.77 -12.40 7.95
N VAL A 246 2.70 -12.79 8.66
CA VAL A 246 2.75 -13.05 10.11
C VAL A 246 3.66 -14.23 10.44
N LEU A 247 3.61 -15.31 9.65
CA LEU A 247 4.49 -16.47 9.84
C LEU A 247 5.96 -16.13 9.60
N VAL A 248 6.26 -15.38 8.54
CA VAL A 248 7.61 -14.90 8.23
C VAL A 248 8.10 -14.00 9.36
N PHE A 249 7.34 -12.96 9.73
CA PHE A 249 7.71 -12.07 10.82
C PHE A 249 8.00 -12.83 12.13
N ASN A 250 7.12 -13.73 12.55
CA ASN A 250 7.30 -14.50 13.79
C ASN A 250 8.48 -15.47 13.72
N ARG A 251 8.78 -16.05 12.54
CA ARG A 251 9.99 -16.87 12.35
C ARG A 251 11.25 -16.02 12.41
N GLY A 252 11.24 -14.83 11.81
CA GLY A 252 12.36 -13.89 11.87
C GLY A 252 12.63 -13.45 13.30
N LEU A 253 11.56 -13.14 14.03
CA LEU A 253 11.61 -12.75 15.44
C LEU A 253 12.31 -13.79 16.32
N ARG A 254 12.08 -15.09 16.09
CA ARG A 254 12.74 -16.17 16.84
C ARG A 254 14.24 -16.28 16.56
N ARG A 255 14.70 -15.75 15.42
CA ARG A 255 16.10 -15.79 15.00
C ARG A 255 16.84 -14.48 15.28
N TYR A 256 16.12 -13.45 15.70
CA TYR A 256 16.69 -12.18 16.08
C TYR A 256 17.62 -12.37 17.29
N ALA A 257 18.91 -12.13 17.07
CA ALA A 257 19.93 -12.00 18.11
C ALA A 257 20.30 -10.52 18.20
N SER A 258 20.28 -9.95 19.41
CA SER A 258 20.55 -8.52 19.60
C SER A 258 21.93 -8.17 19.07
N ALA A 259 22.01 -7.04 18.34
CA ALA A 259 23.27 -6.55 17.76
C ALA A 259 24.28 -6.06 18.82
N SER A 260 23.93 -6.06 20.12
CA SER A 260 24.80 -5.59 21.21
C SER A 260 25.39 -6.71 22.08
N SER A 261 25.45 -7.96 21.60
CA SER A 261 26.11 -9.08 22.29
C SER A 261 27.50 -9.37 21.76
#